data_AF-A0A9W8E8T1-F1
#
_entry.id   AF-A0A9W8E8T1-F1
#
_cell.length_a   1.000
_cell.length_b   1.000
_cell.length_c   1.000
_cell.angle_alpha   90.00
_cell.angle_beta   90.00
_cell.angle_gamma   90.00
#
_symmetry.space_group_name_H-M   'P 1'
#
loop_
_entity.id
_entity.type
_entity.pdbx_description
1 polymer ?
#
loop_
_entity_poly.entity_id
_entity_poly.type
_entity_poly.pdbx_seq_one_letter_code
_entity_poly.pdbx_strand_id
1 'polypeptide(L)'
;MATKTTARVAFPDSPVFVATDAQDAAADGEGKIDWTQSFYGVATAPFPPEVSQVLMAPVEANDVEMKADGLIYLPEIKYRRILNRAFGPGGWGLAPRGPHTVGPTNVSREYALICRGRFVSQARGEQDYFNADGIATAAEGCKSNALMRCCKDLGIASELWDPVFIRQFKKDYCVMEMAEHVTKKTKRMLWRRKDRPFEYPFRKV
;
A
#
# COMPACT_ATOMS: atom_id res chain seq x y z
N MET A 1 -2.93 -23.84 -43.20
CA MET A 1 -3.62 -22.55 -42.96
C MET A 1 -3.35 -22.15 -41.52
N ALA A 2 -2.50 -21.14 -41.30
CA ALA A 2 -2.18 -20.67 -39.95
C ALA A 2 -3.16 -19.57 -39.54
N THR A 3 -3.94 -19.82 -38.49
CA THR A 3 -4.86 -18.86 -37.88
C THR A 3 -4.04 -17.80 -37.15
N LYS A 4 -4.02 -16.57 -37.67
CA LYS A 4 -3.47 -15.40 -36.96
C LYS A 4 -4.47 -14.94 -35.92
N THR A 5 -4.17 -15.15 -34.64
CA THR A 5 -4.90 -14.52 -33.53
C THR A 5 -4.39 -13.09 -33.36
N THR A 6 -5.21 -12.11 -33.74
CA THR A 6 -4.93 -10.68 -33.56
C THR A 6 -5.22 -10.28 -32.11
N ALA A 7 -4.21 -9.82 -31.37
CA ALA A 7 -4.39 -9.24 -30.05
C ALA A 7 -5.25 -7.96 -30.15
N ARG A 8 -6.33 -7.89 -29.35
CA ARG A 8 -7.14 -6.66 -29.22
C ARG A 8 -6.62 -5.84 -28.05
N VAL A 9 -6.11 -4.65 -28.34
CA VAL A 9 -5.61 -3.68 -27.35
C VAL A 9 -6.75 -2.75 -26.96
N ALA A 10 -7.01 -2.59 -25.66
CA ALA A 10 -8.04 -1.67 -25.15
C ALA A 10 -7.54 -0.23 -24.95
N PHE A 11 -6.23 -0.01 -24.80
CA PHE A 11 -5.63 1.33 -24.65
C PHE A 11 -4.26 1.43 -25.33
N PRO A 12 -4.00 2.49 -26.12
CA PRO A 12 -2.86 2.58 -27.03
C PRO A 12 -1.47 2.59 -26.37
N ASP A 13 -1.38 2.93 -25.08
CA ASP A 13 -0.10 3.01 -24.34
C ASP A 13 0.05 1.96 -23.23
N SER A 14 -0.80 0.94 -23.20
CA SER A 14 -0.62 -0.18 -22.25
C SER A 14 0.53 -1.08 -22.72
N PRO A 15 1.45 -1.51 -21.82
CA PRO A 15 2.48 -2.47 -22.20
C PRO A 15 1.81 -3.71 -22.76
N VAL A 16 2.28 -4.16 -23.93
CA VAL A 16 1.82 -5.39 -24.57
C VAL A 16 2.16 -6.55 -23.63
N PHE A 17 1.16 -7.02 -22.89
CA PHE A 17 1.27 -8.31 -22.22
C PHE A 17 1.23 -9.38 -23.33
N VAL A 18 2.43 -9.77 -23.78
CA VAL A 18 2.58 -11.04 -24.46
C VAL A 18 2.28 -12.08 -23.40
N ALA A 19 1.08 -12.64 -23.44
CA ALA A 19 0.76 -13.86 -22.74
C ALA A 19 1.61 -14.97 -23.37
N THR A 20 2.86 -15.11 -22.90
CA THR A 20 3.53 -16.40 -22.96
C THR A 20 2.68 -17.33 -22.13
N ASP A 21 2.29 -18.46 -22.72
CA ASP A 21 1.48 -19.50 -22.09
C ASP A 21 1.90 -19.63 -20.62
N ALA A 22 1.00 -19.22 -19.73
CA ALA A 22 1.16 -19.40 -18.30
C ALA A 22 1.10 -20.91 -18.07
N GLN A 23 2.24 -21.57 -18.27
CA GLN A 23 2.53 -22.83 -17.62
C GLN A 23 2.38 -22.51 -16.15
N ASP A 24 1.37 -23.13 -15.53
CA ASP A 24 1.34 -23.35 -14.11
C ASP A 24 2.77 -23.68 -13.69
N ALA A 25 3.42 -22.75 -12.99
CA ALA A 25 4.65 -23.03 -12.26
C ALA A 25 4.23 -23.93 -11.11
N ALA A 26 3.90 -25.17 -11.47
CA ALA A 26 3.93 -26.33 -10.62
C ALA A 26 5.25 -26.25 -9.89
N ALA A 27 5.16 -26.39 -8.57
CA ALA A 27 6.31 -26.44 -7.69
C ALA A 27 7.46 -27.18 -8.37
N ASP A 28 8.63 -26.53 -8.48
CA ASP A 28 9.87 -27.22 -8.83
C ASP A 28 9.89 -28.51 -8.01
N GLY A 29 10.29 -29.63 -8.62
CA GLY A 29 10.07 -31.04 -8.22
C GLY A 29 10.41 -31.46 -6.76
N GLU A 30 10.66 -30.52 -5.87
CA GLU A 30 10.78 -30.59 -4.41
C GLU A 30 9.65 -29.86 -3.64
N GLY A 31 8.56 -29.38 -4.27
CA GLY A 31 7.42 -28.79 -3.54
C GLY A 31 7.66 -27.36 -3.02
N LYS A 32 8.73 -26.68 -3.47
CA LYS A 32 9.02 -25.27 -3.09
C LYS A 32 8.36 -24.32 -4.08
N ILE A 33 7.62 -23.34 -3.57
CA ILE A 33 6.95 -22.30 -4.38
C ILE A 33 7.90 -21.10 -4.52
N ASP A 34 8.20 -20.71 -5.77
CA ASP A 34 8.88 -19.45 -6.05
C ASP A 34 7.88 -18.27 -6.01
N TRP A 35 7.88 -17.57 -4.88
CA TRP A 35 7.02 -16.40 -4.67
C TRP A 35 7.41 -15.17 -5.50
N THR A 36 8.50 -15.18 -6.25
CA THR A 36 8.86 -14.06 -7.13
C THR A 36 7.99 -14.02 -8.39
N GLN A 37 7.41 -15.15 -8.81
CA GLN A 37 6.56 -15.23 -10.02
C GLN A 37 5.22 -15.93 -9.78
N SER A 38 5.09 -16.73 -8.72
CA SER A 38 3.87 -17.53 -8.48
C SER A 38 2.65 -16.71 -8.02
N PHE A 39 1.47 -17.14 -8.47
CA PHE A 39 0.16 -16.70 -7.97
C PHE A 39 -0.54 -17.81 -7.16
N TYR A 40 0.22 -18.79 -6.66
CA TYR A 40 -0.31 -19.97 -5.96
C TYR A 40 -1.29 -19.59 -4.84
N GLY A 41 -2.46 -20.25 -4.83
CA GLY A 41 -3.48 -20.08 -3.81
C GLY A 41 -4.37 -18.84 -3.96
N VAL A 42 -4.16 -18.03 -5.01
CA VAL A 42 -5.03 -16.88 -5.31
C VAL A 42 -6.46 -17.35 -5.57
N ALA A 43 -7.43 -16.67 -4.96
CA ALA A 43 -8.86 -16.93 -5.11
C ALA A 43 -9.33 -18.39 -4.88
N THR A 44 -8.51 -19.24 -4.25
CA THR A 44 -8.85 -20.66 -4.06
C THR A 44 -9.94 -20.85 -2.99
N ALA A 45 -9.90 -20.05 -1.93
CA ALA A 45 -10.90 -20.05 -0.86
C ALA A 45 -10.82 -18.76 -0.01
N PRO A 46 -11.93 -18.28 0.56
CA PRO A 46 -11.90 -17.18 1.53
C PRO A 46 -11.08 -17.53 2.78
N PHE A 47 -10.64 -16.53 3.52
CA PHE A 47 -10.10 -16.76 4.87
C PHE A 47 -11.23 -17.13 5.83
N PRO A 48 -10.93 -17.84 6.94
CA PRO A 48 -11.91 -18.16 7.96
C PRO A 48 -12.65 -16.91 8.49
N PRO A 49 -13.93 -17.02 8.88
CA PRO A 49 -14.73 -15.88 9.32
C PRO A 49 -14.07 -15.02 10.41
N GLU A 50 -13.39 -15.65 11.37
CA GLU A 50 -12.68 -14.97 12.46
C GLU A 50 -11.52 -14.09 11.95
N VAL A 51 -10.84 -14.52 10.89
CA VAL A 51 -9.77 -13.74 10.25
C VAL A 51 -10.39 -12.58 9.46
N SER A 52 -11.42 -12.88 8.67
CA SER A 52 -12.15 -11.88 7.89
C SER A 52 -12.74 -10.77 8.76
N GLN A 53 -13.24 -11.11 9.95
CA GLN A 53 -13.74 -10.13 10.92
C GLN A 53 -12.65 -9.17 11.39
N VAL A 54 -11.42 -9.65 11.63
CA VAL A 54 -10.29 -8.80 12.03
C VAL A 54 -9.82 -7.91 10.89
N LEU A 55 -9.75 -8.45 9.67
CA LEU A 55 -9.27 -7.73 8.48
C LEU A 55 -10.21 -6.60 8.05
N MET A 56 -11.51 -6.85 8.10
CA MET A 56 -12.55 -5.88 7.71
C MET A 56 -13.12 -5.08 8.88
N ALA A 57 -12.48 -5.14 10.06
CA ALA A 57 -12.88 -4.32 11.20
C ALA A 57 -12.74 -2.82 10.87
N PRO A 58 -13.69 -1.98 11.31
CA PRO A 58 -13.58 -0.53 11.16
C PRO A 58 -12.28 0.01 11.77
N VAL A 59 -11.74 1.05 11.15
CA VAL A 59 -10.56 1.76 11.63
C VAL A 59 -10.94 2.69 12.77
N GLU A 60 -10.17 2.61 13.85
CA GLU A 60 -10.29 3.53 14.97
C GLU A 60 -9.98 4.98 14.52
N ALA A 61 -10.93 5.89 14.72
CA ALA A 61 -10.78 7.27 14.26
C ALA A 61 -9.54 7.97 14.82
N ASN A 62 -9.08 7.59 16.03
CA ASN A 62 -7.87 8.14 16.65
C ASN A 62 -6.57 7.65 16.01
N ASP A 63 -6.63 6.55 15.26
CA ASP A 63 -5.48 5.98 14.54
C ASP A 63 -5.30 6.58 13.14
N VAL A 64 -6.33 7.25 12.61
CA VAL A 64 -6.29 7.91 11.31
C VAL A 64 -5.55 9.24 11.42
N GLU A 65 -4.56 9.42 10.56
CA GLU A 65 -3.74 10.62 10.46
C GLU A 65 -4.17 11.50 9.29
N MET A 66 -3.75 12.76 9.35
CA MET A 66 -4.06 13.77 8.33
C MET A 66 -2.77 14.47 7.90
N LYS A 67 -2.50 14.45 6.59
CA LYS A 67 -1.45 15.28 5.99
C LYS A 67 -1.90 16.73 5.83
N ALA A 68 -0.93 17.63 5.72
CA ALA A 68 -1.18 19.06 5.58
C ALA A 68 -1.96 19.45 4.31
N ASP A 69 -1.94 18.59 3.28
CA ASP A 69 -2.70 18.72 2.02
C ASP A 69 -4.16 18.24 2.14
N GLY A 70 -4.56 17.66 3.29
CA GLY A 70 -5.90 17.14 3.50
C GLY A 70 -6.06 15.66 3.17
N LEU A 71 -4.99 14.92 2.84
CA LEU A 71 -5.05 13.48 2.65
C LEU A 71 -5.06 12.76 4.01
N ILE A 72 -6.09 11.94 4.24
CA ILE A 72 -6.13 11.05 5.42
C ILE A 72 -5.41 9.74 5.12
N TYR A 73 -4.76 9.17 6.13
CA TYR A 73 -4.09 7.89 5.99
C TYR A 73 -4.05 7.14 7.32
N LEU A 74 -3.94 5.82 7.24
CA LEU A 74 -3.63 4.99 8.39
C LEU A 74 -2.11 4.76 8.44
N PRO A 75 -1.43 4.96 9.57
CA PRO A 75 0.00 4.67 9.69
C PRO A 75 0.33 3.21 9.41
N GLU A 76 1.44 2.96 8.73
CA GLU A 76 1.91 1.64 8.30
C GLU A 76 1.91 0.59 9.43
N ILE A 77 2.34 0.99 10.64
CA ILE A 77 2.38 0.11 11.81
C ILE A 77 1.01 -0.50 12.14
N LYS A 78 -0.08 0.21 11.85
CA LYS A 78 -1.45 -0.27 12.11
C LYS A 78 -1.81 -1.42 11.19
N TYR A 79 -1.44 -1.36 9.90
CA TYR A 79 -1.62 -2.48 8.96
C TYR A 79 -0.87 -3.73 9.45
N ARG A 80 0.40 -3.59 9.87
CA ARG A 80 1.18 -4.72 10.41
C ARG A 80 0.54 -5.33 11.66
N ARG A 81 0.01 -4.50 12.56
CA ARG A 81 -0.72 -4.97 13.75
C ARG A 81 -2.01 -5.71 13.37
N ILE A 82 -2.76 -5.21 12.38
CA ILE A 82 -3.96 -5.88 11.87
C ILE A 82 -3.60 -7.25 11.29
N LEU A 83 -2.57 -7.33 10.45
CA LEU A 83 -2.08 -8.60 9.89
C LEU A 83 -1.59 -9.56 10.97
N ASN A 84 -0.87 -9.07 11.99
CA ASN A 84 -0.43 -9.91 13.12
C ASN A 84 -1.60 -10.42 13.95
N ARG A 85 -2.66 -9.62 14.15
CA ARG A 85 -3.88 -10.09 14.83
C ARG A 85 -4.65 -11.12 13.99
N ALA A 86 -4.70 -10.92 12.67
CA ALA A 86 -5.46 -11.75 11.75
C ALA A 86 -4.77 -13.09 11.44
N PHE A 87 -3.44 -13.09 11.28
CA PHE A 87 -2.68 -14.25 10.80
C PHE A 87 -1.62 -14.75 11.77
N GLY A 88 -1.28 -13.97 12.81
CA GLY A 88 -0.15 -14.24 13.69
C GLY A 88 1.21 -13.79 13.11
N PRO A 89 2.21 -13.48 13.96
CA PRO A 89 3.59 -13.30 13.50
C PRO A 89 4.08 -14.53 12.73
N GLY A 90 4.67 -14.32 11.55
CA GLY A 90 5.09 -15.41 10.65
C GLY A 90 3.97 -15.97 9.76
N GLY A 91 2.70 -15.62 10.00
CA GLY A 91 1.57 -16.04 9.18
C GLY A 91 1.37 -15.23 7.89
N TRP A 92 2.18 -14.20 7.66
CA TRP A 92 2.15 -13.35 6.48
C TRP A 92 3.55 -12.81 6.13
N GLY A 93 3.74 -12.39 4.89
CA GLY A 93 5.00 -11.79 4.43
C GLY A 93 4.87 -11.08 3.09
N LEU A 94 5.84 -10.22 2.79
CA LEU A 94 6.00 -9.63 1.46
C LEU A 94 7.12 -10.34 0.72
N ALA A 95 6.79 -10.94 -0.42
CA ALA A 95 7.75 -11.48 -1.36
C ALA A 95 8.07 -10.43 -2.42
N PRO A 96 9.35 -10.10 -2.67
CA PRO A 96 9.69 -9.17 -3.72
C PRO A 96 9.46 -9.76 -5.12
N ARG A 97 8.96 -8.93 -6.03
CA ARG A 97 8.75 -9.25 -7.46
C ARG A 97 9.84 -8.56 -8.29
N GLY A 98 11.03 -9.17 -8.29
CA GLY A 98 12.21 -8.65 -8.99
C GLY A 98 13.08 -7.69 -8.16
N PRO A 99 14.12 -7.07 -8.75
CA PRO A 99 15.00 -6.13 -8.07
C PRO A 99 14.35 -4.75 -7.82
N HIS A 100 15.00 -3.90 -7.04
CA HIS A 100 14.58 -2.49 -6.93
C HIS A 100 14.88 -1.75 -8.24
N THR A 101 13.95 -0.89 -8.65
CA THR A 101 14.19 0.18 -9.61
C THR A 101 14.64 1.42 -8.84
N VAL A 102 15.90 1.79 -8.97
CA VAL A 102 16.48 2.98 -8.32
C VAL A 102 16.57 4.10 -9.36
N GLY A 103 15.70 5.10 -9.24
CA GLY A 103 15.77 6.33 -10.03
C GLY A 103 16.64 7.39 -9.34
N PRO A 104 16.77 8.60 -9.88
CA PRO A 104 17.63 9.65 -9.30
C PRO A 104 17.21 10.09 -7.89
N THR A 105 15.91 10.11 -7.63
CA THR A 105 15.30 10.62 -6.39
C THR A 105 14.25 9.68 -5.79
N ASN A 106 14.12 8.47 -6.31
CA ASN A 106 13.11 7.51 -5.84
C ASN A 106 13.58 6.06 -5.94
N VAL A 107 13.04 5.22 -5.07
CA VAL A 107 13.16 3.76 -5.12
C VAL A 107 11.78 3.18 -5.30
N SER A 108 11.61 2.28 -6.26
CA SER A 108 10.35 1.58 -6.53
C SER A 108 10.60 0.08 -6.67
N ARG A 109 9.66 -0.73 -6.20
CA ARG A 109 9.70 -2.20 -6.35
C ARG A 109 8.31 -2.80 -6.19
N GLU A 110 8.05 -3.88 -6.91
CA GLU A 110 6.85 -4.66 -6.71
C GLU A 110 7.01 -5.70 -5.61
N TYR A 111 5.95 -5.88 -4.83
CA TYR A 111 5.87 -6.88 -3.79
C TYR A 111 4.54 -7.62 -3.91
N ALA A 112 4.57 -8.92 -3.61
CA ALA A 112 3.38 -9.71 -3.36
C ALA A 112 3.19 -9.95 -1.87
N LEU A 113 1.98 -9.73 -1.40
CA LEU A 113 1.54 -10.13 -0.08
C LEU A 113 1.14 -11.61 -0.11
N ILE A 114 1.78 -12.38 0.75
CA ILE A 114 1.50 -13.78 1.00
C ILE A 114 0.92 -13.89 2.40
N CYS A 115 -0.22 -14.55 2.55
CA CYS A 115 -0.85 -14.80 3.84
C CYS A 115 -1.22 -16.28 3.94
N ARG A 116 -0.81 -16.94 5.03
CA ARG A 116 -1.02 -18.37 5.27
C ARG A 116 -0.61 -19.26 4.09
N GLY A 117 0.54 -18.95 3.48
CA GLY A 117 1.09 -19.71 2.35
C GLY A 117 0.33 -19.55 1.03
N ARG A 118 -0.46 -18.50 0.87
CA ARG A 118 -1.20 -18.21 -0.37
C ARG A 118 -0.94 -16.78 -0.84
N PHE A 119 -0.84 -16.61 -2.15
CA PHE A 119 -0.85 -15.30 -2.78
C PHE A 119 -2.15 -14.57 -2.45
N VAL A 120 -2.04 -13.31 -2.02
CA VAL A 120 -3.19 -12.44 -1.75
C VAL A 120 -3.28 -11.31 -2.77
N SER A 121 -2.22 -10.53 -2.90
CA SER A 121 -2.22 -9.30 -3.70
C SER A 121 -0.80 -8.96 -4.14
N GLN A 122 -0.68 -8.18 -5.21
CA GLN A 122 0.57 -7.60 -5.67
C GLN A 122 0.41 -6.10 -5.86
N ALA A 123 1.38 -5.33 -5.38
CA ALA A 123 1.41 -3.89 -5.56
C ALA A 123 2.84 -3.38 -5.71
N ARG A 124 2.98 -2.27 -6.43
CA ARG A 124 4.21 -1.50 -6.51
C ARG A 124 4.28 -0.51 -5.36
N GLY A 125 5.33 -0.61 -4.57
CA GLY A 125 5.70 0.38 -3.57
C GLY A 125 6.73 1.34 -4.14
N GLU A 126 6.72 2.55 -3.62
CA GLU A 126 7.68 3.59 -3.98
C GLU A 126 8.00 4.47 -2.77
N GLN A 127 9.19 5.05 -2.77
CA GLN A 127 9.64 5.98 -1.75
C GLN A 127 10.68 6.93 -2.32
N ASP A 128 10.46 8.22 -2.12
CA ASP A 128 11.42 9.25 -2.52
C ASP A 128 12.58 9.35 -1.52
N TYR A 129 13.73 9.78 -2.03
CA TYR A 129 14.93 10.10 -1.26
C TYR A 129 15.62 11.33 -1.86
N PHE A 130 16.38 12.05 -1.02
CA PHE A 130 17.03 13.31 -1.41
C PHE A 130 18.55 13.17 -1.58
N ASN A 131 19.16 12.18 -0.95
CA ASN A 131 20.59 11.89 -0.98
C ASN A 131 20.83 10.38 -1.18
N ALA A 132 21.93 10.01 -1.83
CA ALA A 132 22.26 8.60 -2.09
C ALA A 132 22.39 7.76 -0.81
N ASP A 133 22.84 8.36 0.29
CA ASP A 133 22.90 7.70 1.61
C ASP A 133 21.51 7.29 2.12
N GLY A 134 20.44 7.91 1.61
CA GLY A 134 19.05 7.62 1.96
C GLY A 134 18.44 6.41 1.24
N ILE A 135 19.15 5.76 0.30
CA ILE A 135 18.60 4.66 -0.51
C ILE A 135 18.16 3.47 0.35
N ALA A 136 18.90 3.13 1.41
CA ALA A 136 18.53 2.01 2.29
C ALA A 136 17.21 2.28 3.02
N THR A 137 17.05 3.48 3.59
CA THR A 137 15.80 3.92 4.21
C THR A 137 14.66 3.99 3.19
N ALA A 138 14.95 4.43 1.97
CA ALA A 138 13.97 4.46 0.90
C ALA A 138 13.51 3.06 0.47
N ALA A 139 14.41 2.07 0.44
CA ALA A 139 14.05 0.68 0.16
C ALA A 139 13.09 0.11 1.20
N GLU A 140 13.31 0.40 2.49
CA GLU A 140 12.36 0.02 3.55
C GLU A 140 11.02 0.76 3.42
N GLY A 141 11.04 2.06 3.15
CA GLY A 141 9.82 2.84 2.90
C GLY A 141 9.02 2.34 1.69
N CYS A 142 9.72 1.94 0.62
CA CYS A 142 9.15 1.35 -0.58
C CYS A 142 8.41 0.04 -0.25
N LYS A 143 9.04 -0.85 0.53
CA LYS A 143 8.41 -2.10 1.01
C LYS A 143 7.16 -1.83 1.85
N SER A 144 7.25 -0.88 2.77
CA SER A 144 6.13 -0.45 3.61
C SER A 144 4.98 0.17 2.81
N ASN A 145 5.29 0.94 1.77
CA ASN A 145 4.30 1.51 0.87
C ASN A 145 3.52 0.43 0.11
N ALA A 146 4.23 -0.57 -0.42
CA ALA A 146 3.61 -1.71 -1.09
C ALA A 146 2.69 -2.51 -0.14
N LEU A 147 3.10 -2.69 1.13
CA LEU A 147 2.31 -3.41 2.13
C LEU A 147 0.91 -2.81 2.27
N MET A 148 0.83 -1.49 2.46
CA MET A 148 -0.44 -0.79 2.65
C MET A 148 -1.35 -0.94 1.44
N ARG A 149 -0.79 -0.85 0.22
CA ARG A 149 -1.54 -1.04 -1.03
C ARG A 149 -2.09 -2.47 -1.13
N CYS A 150 -1.27 -3.49 -0.87
CA CYS A 150 -1.72 -4.89 -0.88
C CYS A 150 -2.79 -5.18 0.18
N CYS A 151 -2.74 -4.52 1.34
CA CYS A 151 -3.72 -4.71 2.40
C CYS A 151 -5.13 -4.24 2.02
N LYS A 152 -5.26 -3.39 0.99
CA LYS A 152 -6.57 -2.95 0.48
C LYS A 152 -7.40 -4.12 -0.06
N ASP A 153 -6.77 -5.07 -0.72
CA ASP A 153 -7.45 -6.26 -1.28
C ASP A 153 -7.92 -7.23 -0.18
N LEU A 154 -7.39 -7.10 1.04
CA LEU A 154 -7.89 -7.80 2.24
C LEU A 154 -9.05 -7.06 2.93
N GLY A 155 -9.41 -5.87 2.45
CA GLY A 155 -10.44 -5.02 3.05
C GLY A 155 -9.96 -4.11 4.19
N ILE A 156 -8.67 -4.16 4.56
CA ILE A 156 -8.11 -3.36 5.64
C ILE A 156 -8.18 -1.87 5.30
N ALA A 157 -8.76 -1.07 6.20
CA ALA A 157 -8.84 0.39 6.08
C ALA A 157 -9.47 0.89 4.76
N SER A 158 -10.34 0.07 4.17
CA SER A 158 -11.02 0.36 2.90
C SER A 158 -11.85 1.65 2.96
N GLU A 159 -12.40 2.00 4.13
CA GLU A 159 -13.15 3.23 4.37
C GLU A 159 -12.33 4.52 4.15
N LEU A 160 -11.00 4.48 4.25
CA LEU A 160 -10.14 5.64 3.95
C LEU A 160 -10.16 6.04 2.46
N TRP A 161 -10.76 5.21 1.61
CA TRP A 161 -10.98 5.46 0.19
C TRP A 161 -12.44 5.79 -0.14
N ASP A 162 -13.35 5.75 0.85
CA ASP A 162 -14.75 6.12 0.67
C ASP A 162 -14.92 7.65 0.78
N PRO A 163 -15.38 8.34 -0.27
CA PRO A 163 -15.66 9.78 -0.22
C PRO A 163 -16.63 10.20 0.88
N VAL A 164 -17.57 9.33 1.29
CA VAL A 164 -18.51 9.61 2.38
C VAL A 164 -17.76 9.62 3.71
N PHE A 165 -17.01 8.56 4.02
CA PHE A 165 -16.16 8.49 5.21
C PHE A 165 -15.17 9.65 5.27
N ILE A 166 -14.44 9.94 4.19
CA ILE A 166 -13.44 11.02 4.15
C ILE A 166 -14.08 12.38 4.51
N ARG A 167 -15.27 12.68 3.97
CA ARG A 167 -15.97 13.94 4.26
C ARG A 167 -16.42 14.01 5.71
N GLN A 168 -16.98 12.93 6.23
CA GLN A 168 -17.44 12.86 7.62
C GLN A 168 -16.26 12.97 8.61
N PHE A 169 -15.19 12.20 8.38
CA PHE A 169 -13.98 12.24 9.18
C PHE A 169 -13.35 13.63 9.21
N LYS A 170 -13.25 14.29 8.05
CA LYS A 170 -12.74 15.67 7.96
C LYS A 170 -13.60 16.65 8.76
N LYS A 171 -14.93 16.53 8.69
CA LYS A 171 -15.87 17.37 9.42
C LYS A 171 -15.69 17.19 10.94
N ASP A 172 -15.55 15.96 11.39
CA ASP A 172 -15.58 15.63 12.82
C ASP A 172 -14.20 15.83 13.48
N TYR A 173 -13.12 15.41 12.82
CA TYR A 173 -11.78 15.31 13.42
C TYR A 173 -10.74 16.27 12.83
N CYS A 174 -11.02 16.96 11.73
CA CYS A 174 -10.03 17.82 11.08
C CYS A 174 -10.47 19.28 10.98
N VAL A 175 -9.49 20.14 10.80
CA VAL A 175 -9.71 21.57 10.61
C VAL A 175 -8.71 22.11 9.59
N MET A 176 -9.17 23.03 8.76
CA MET A 176 -8.34 23.79 7.84
C MET A 176 -8.10 25.17 8.45
N GLU A 177 -6.86 25.47 8.83
CA GLU A 177 -6.49 26.72 9.49
C GLU A 177 -5.29 27.36 8.81
N MET A 178 -5.15 28.68 8.97
CA MET A 178 -3.99 29.41 8.50
C MET A 178 -2.77 29.05 9.35
N ALA A 179 -1.71 28.59 8.70
CA ALA A 179 -0.44 28.24 9.32
C ALA A 179 0.70 29.09 8.75
N GLU A 180 1.64 29.48 9.61
CA GLU A 180 2.84 30.24 9.24
C GLU A 180 4.08 29.34 9.30
N HIS A 181 4.91 29.39 8.25
CA HIS A 181 6.22 28.75 8.24
C HIS A 181 7.17 29.48 9.21
N VAL A 182 7.72 28.77 10.20
CA VAL A 182 8.50 29.35 11.30
C VAL A 182 9.69 30.18 10.80
N THR A 183 10.45 29.66 9.82
CA THR A 183 11.61 30.35 9.23
C THR A 183 11.24 31.31 8.09
N LYS A 184 10.46 30.86 7.10
CA LYS A 184 10.14 31.64 5.89
C LYS A 184 9.08 32.73 6.12
N LYS A 185 8.36 32.71 7.25
CA LYS A 185 7.25 33.63 7.59
C LYS A 185 6.11 33.67 6.56
N THR A 186 6.04 32.67 5.68
CA THR A 186 4.98 32.53 4.69
C THR A 186 3.75 31.89 5.33
N LYS A 187 2.56 32.42 4.99
CA LYS A 187 1.28 31.91 5.52
C LYS A 187 0.53 31.14 4.44
N ARG A 188 -0.08 30.01 4.81
CA ARG A 188 -0.93 29.19 3.94
C ARG A 188 -1.98 28.42 4.73
N MET A 189 -3.12 28.13 4.10
CA MET A 189 -4.14 27.27 4.69
C MET A 189 -3.65 25.82 4.66
N LEU A 190 -3.60 25.17 5.81
CA LEU A 190 -3.20 23.77 5.95
C LEU A 190 -4.26 22.98 6.73
N TRP A 191 -4.39 21.71 6.39
CA TRP A 191 -5.18 20.77 7.17
C TRP A 191 -4.38 20.25 8.36
N ARG A 192 -5.08 20.05 9.48
CA ARG A 192 -4.57 19.28 10.62
C ARG A 192 -5.70 18.56 11.33
N ARG A 193 -5.33 17.59 12.17
CA ARG A 193 -6.25 17.04 13.17
C ARG A 193 -6.58 18.09 14.24
N LYS A 194 -7.83 18.12 14.70
CA LYS A 194 -8.31 19.08 15.72
C LYS A 194 -7.58 18.91 17.05
N ASP A 195 -7.31 17.67 17.43
CA ASP A 195 -6.64 17.25 18.67
C ASP A 195 -5.12 17.45 18.68
N ARG A 196 -4.51 17.89 17.58
CA ARG A 196 -3.06 17.99 17.44
C ARG A 196 -2.63 19.36 16.89
N PRO A 197 -1.50 19.91 17.34
CA PRO A 197 -0.96 21.15 16.77
C PRO A 197 -0.39 20.90 15.37
N PHE A 198 -0.07 21.98 14.66
CA PHE A 198 0.75 21.87 13.45
C PHE A 198 2.15 21.35 13.81
N GLU A 199 2.67 20.48 12.96
CA GLU A 199 4.05 20.01 13.05
C GLU A 199 5.03 21.03 12.47
N TYR A 200 6.27 21.03 12.97
CA TYR A 200 7.35 21.82 12.38
C TYR A 200 7.49 21.47 10.88
N PRO A 201 7.67 22.46 9.99
CA PRO A 201 8.03 23.85 10.25
C PRO A 201 6.85 24.84 10.35
N PHE A 202 5.63 24.37 10.62
CA PHE A 202 4.43 25.23 10.66
C PHE A 202 3.94 25.45 12.07
N ARG A 203 3.40 26.65 12.32
CA ARG A 203 2.69 27.00 13.55
C ARG A 203 1.35 27.66 13.22
N LYS A 204 0.40 27.57 14.15
CA LYS A 204 -0.87 28.28 14.03
C LYS A 204 -0.62 29.80 14.07
N VAL A 205 -1.27 30.54 13.18
CA VAL A 205 -1.29 32.01 13.16
C VAL A 205 -2.25 32.54 14.21
#